data_AF-A0A9X0BJC0-F1
#
_entry.id   AF-A0A9X0BJC0-F1
#
_cell.length_a   1.000
_cell.length_b   1.000
_cell.length_c   1.000
_cell.angle_alpha   90.00
_cell.angle_beta   90.00
_cell.angle_gamma   90.00
#
_symmetry.space_group_name_H-M   'P 1'
#
loop_
_entity.id
_entity.type
_entity.pdbx_description
1 polymer ?
#
loop_
_entity_poly.entity_id
_entity_poly.type
_entity_poly.pdbx_seq_one_letter_code
_entity_poly.pdbx_strand_id
1 'polypeptide(L)'
;MTLKNFIPLIALLLLSSCARAINIISSNDDGWAEVNIRSLFDSLSTAGHSVVVVAPAENQSGTGSSQKRPTPLAEPCQFSSCPAGSPAIGHNASQPRLNYVNSFPVTAMKYGIHSIGPRFHAGSPDLAVAGPNVGNNIGLTVLLSGTVGAAAYAAHDAGIPAIAFSGASGSQTAWNATPSYPHYSELYAQLATMLVNQATRSGKPYLPQDVWLNVNFPAVSNKCNTTSDFSFVLSRIHVAIPFITPADVDLPIFYGRESCTVNMESIPLDQGPRRVIHRRIILIVLTTSSRDAGILRSSGVLPCQAPDQFGVEVRYLVELSRNERDSALYSKEGRASRIHVLCRQAFRAFEIMIFSRLYGPLALCSWAAASPSPKLVNRGTIAHDQLVGFPQTVPSGVTGQVYLAYQPTLDVVNGCVPFPAVDANGNTNAGLKPSGAPSGDCSSSTGQIYVRGGSHGNYYGLMYSWYMPKDEPSDGLGHRHDWEGVIVWLSQSTSTSASNVVAVCPSAHGGWDCSTDGFTLSGTTPLIKYYSPIWPIDHQCGLTSTKGGFQPLIAWESLPAAAQNALETTDFGKADVPFNDARFNNNLASATF
;
A
#
# COMPACT_ATOMS: atom_id res chain seq x y z
N MET A 1 -29.54 48.60 -43.27
CA MET A 1 -28.19 49.03 -42.85
C MET A 1 -28.22 49.23 -41.34
N THR A 2 -27.32 48.69 -40.51
CA THR A 2 -26.07 47.94 -40.79
C THR A 2 -25.89 46.76 -39.85
N LEU A 3 -25.31 45.68 -40.40
CA LEU A 3 -24.85 44.49 -39.70
C LEU A 3 -23.70 44.83 -38.72
N LYS A 4 -23.97 44.85 -37.42
CA LYS A 4 -22.99 44.91 -36.30
C LYS A 4 -23.71 44.50 -35.00
N ASN A 5 -22.99 43.87 -34.06
CA ASN A 5 -23.44 43.45 -32.71
C ASN A 5 -24.05 42.03 -32.53
N PHE A 6 -23.68 41.04 -33.35
CA PHE A 6 -23.95 39.60 -33.08
C PHE A 6 -22.69 38.72 -32.97
N ILE A 7 -21.56 39.33 -32.59
CA ILE A 7 -20.30 38.64 -32.25
C ILE A 7 -19.83 39.26 -30.93
N PRO A 8 -20.25 38.71 -29.78
CA PRO A 8 -19.35 37.78 -29.09
C PRO A 8 -20.03 36.59 -28.38
N LEU A 9 -21.33 36.31 -28.59
CA LEU A 9 -22.04 35.30 -27.79
C LEU A 9 -21.74 33.84 -28.18
N ILE A 10 -21.31 33.58 -29.42
CA ILE A 10 -20.96 32.23 -29.91
C ILE A 10 -19.56 31.81 -29.44
N ALA A 11 -18.66 32.75 -29.12
CA ALA A 11 -17.30 32.45 -28.67
C ALA A 11 -17.21 32.02 -27.20
N LEU A 12 -18.25 32.25 -26.39
CA LEU A 12 -18.25 31.97 -24.95
C LEU A 12 -19.01 30.70 -24.54
N LEU A 13 -19.68 30.03 -25.49
CA LEU A 13 -20.38 28.74 -25.29
C LEU A 13 -19.58 27.54 -25.80
N LEU A 14 -18.33 27.75 -26.25
CA LEU A 14 -17.38 26.69 -26.65
C LEU A 14 -16.26 26.45 -25.62
N LEU A 15 -16.49 26.87 -24.37
CA LEU A 15 -15.80 26.31 -23.20
C LEU A 15 -16.50 25.04 -22.69
N SER A 16 -16.97 24.20 -23.62
CA SER A 16 -17.06 22.76 -23.36
C SER A 16 -15.67 22.32 -22.92
N SER A 17 -15.58 21.67 -21.76
CA SER A 17 -14.34 21.09 -21.27
C SER A 17 -13.84 20.05 -22.28
N CYS A 18 -12.95 20.45 -23.18
CA CYS A 18 -12.26 19.55 -24.09
C CYS A 18 -11.40 18.61 -23.24
N ALA A 19 -11.94 17.46 -22.86
CA ALA A 19 -11.15 16.28 -22.59
C ALA A 19 -10.22 16.12 -23.79
N ARG A 20 -8.91 16.29 -23.58
CA ARG A 20 -7.96 16.19 -24.68
C ARG A 20 -7.97 14.74 -25.12
N ALA A 21 -8.44 14.47 -26.33
CA ALA A 21 -8.25 13.17 -26.96
C ALA A 21 -6.74 12.86 -26.98
N ILE A 22 -6.37 11.66 -26.53
CA ILE A 22 -4.98 11.20 -26.46
C ILE A 22 -4.85 9.86 -27.18
N ASN A 23 -3.64 9.54 -27.62
CA ASN A 23 -3.28 8.27 -28.24
C ASN A 23 -2.93 7.26 -27.14
N ILE A 24 -3.66 6.14 -27.07
CA ILE A 24 -3.48 5.09 -26.05
C ILE A 24 -3.12 3.78 -26.73
N ILE A 25 -2.04 3.13 -26.27
CA ILE A 25 -1.79 1.71 -26.56
C ILE A 25 -2.31 0.87 -25.40
N SER A 26 -3.15 -0.10 -25.71
CA SER A 26 -3.78 -1.00 -24.73
C SER A 26 -3.29 -2.43 -24.91
N SER A 27 -2.95 -3.12 -23.82
CA SER A 27 -2.63 -4.55 -23.79
C SER A 27 -3.43 -5.24 -22.67
N ASN A 28 -3.38 -6.56 -22.57
CA ASN A 28 -3.86 -7.36 -21.43
C ASN A 28 -3.16 -8.72 -21.51
N ASP A 29 -2.70 -9.28 -20.40
CA ASP A 29 -2.06 -10.60 -20.39
C ASP A 29 -3.06 -11.76 -20.53
N ASP A 30 -4.34 -11.56 -20.23
CA ASP A 30 -5.40 -12.51 -20.62
C ASP A 30 -5.62 -12.60 -22.14
N GLY A 31 -4.93 -11.79 -22.95
CA GLY A 31 -4.92 -11.88 -24.41
C GLY A 31 -5.99 -11.02 -25.11
N TRP A 32 -5.79 -10.80 -26.40
CA TRP A 32 -6.55 -9.82 -27.20
C TRP A 32 -8.05 -10.10 -27.35
N ALA A 33 -8.45 -11.35 -27.09
CA ALA A 33 -9.81 -11.85 -27.29
C ALA A 33 -10.60 -12.02 -25.98
N GLU A 34 -10.03 -11.66 -24.84
CA GLU A 34 -10.75 -11.59 -23.57
C GLU A 34 -11.70 -10.37 -23.55
N VAL A 35 -12.73 -10.38 -22.69
CA VAL A 35 -13.80 -9.38 -22.68
C VAL A 35 -13.41 -8.04 -22.04
N ASN A 36 -12.67 -8.02 -20.93
CA ASN A 36 -12.26 -6.79 -20.23
C ASN A 36 -11.42 -5.85 -21.09
N ILE A 37 -10.47 -6.37 -21.90
CA ILE A 37 -9.69 -5.51 -22.80
C ILE A 37 -10.57 -4.88 -23.91
N ARG A 38 -11.67 -5.54 -24.27
CA ARG A 38 -12.62 -5.07 -25.29
C ARG A 38 -13.58 -4.03 -24.70
N SER A 39 -14.13 -4.30 -23.51
CA SER A 39 -14.85 -3.34 -22.68
C SER A 39 -14.04 -2.06 -22.46
N LEU A 40 -12.74 -2.19 -22.13
CA LEU A 40 -11.85 -1.03 -21.96
C LEU A 40 -11.62 -0.27 -23.28
N PHE A 41 -11.38 -0.98 -24.38
CA PHE A 41 -11.23 -0.37 -25.70
C PHE A 41 -12.45 0.47 -26.09
N ASP A 42 -13.67 -0.09 -25.92
CA ASP A 42 -14.91 0.62 -26.24
C ASP A 42 -15.17 1.79 -25.28
N SER A 43 -14.91 1.62 -23.98
CA SER A 43 -15.09 2.67 -22.97
C SER A 43 -14.16 3.87 -23.19
N LEU A 44 -12.85 3.62 -23.38
CA LEU A 44 -11.86 4.67 -23.67
C LEU A 44 -12.09 5.34 -25.03
N SER A 45 -12.51 4.58 -26.05
CA SER A 45 -12.84 5.13 -27.37
C SER A 45 -14.10 5.99 -27.32
N THR A 46 -15.11 5.58 -26.55
CA THR A 46 -16.34 6.36 -26.30
C THR A 46 -16.06 7.64 -25.53
N ALA A 47 -15.08 7.63 -24.62
CA ALA A 47 -14.57 8.83 -23.96
C ALA A 47 -13.76 9.77 -24.90
N GLY A 48 -13.58 9.41 -26.18
CA GLY A 48 -12.94 10.23 -27.21
C GLY A 48 -11.43 10.04 -27.35
N HIS A 49 -10.82 9.06 -26.66
CA HIS A 49 -9.41 8.75 -26.84
C HIS A 49 -9.18 7.93 -28.13
N SER A 50 -8.00 8.07 -28.75
CA SER A 50 -7.58 7.22 -29.87
C SER A 50 -6.92 5.97 -29.30
N VAL A 51 -7.64 4.84 -29.24
CA VAL A 51 -7.14 3.60 -28.64
C VAL A 51 -6.68 2.62 -29.72
N VAL A 52 -5.59 1.90 -29.46
CA VAL A 52 -5.17 0.73 -30.24
C VAL A 52 -4.83 -0.40 -29.28
N VAL A 53 -5.53 -1.52 -29.39
CA VAL A 53 -5.24 -2.75 -28.64
C VAL A 53 -4.15 -3.53 -29.39
N VAL A 54 -3.11 -3.93 -28.66
CA VAL A 54 -2.10 -4.90 -29.08
C VAL A 54 -1.78 -5.81 -27.89
N ALA A 55 -2.35 -7.01 -27.90
CA ALA A 55 -2.23 -7.98 -26.81
C ALA A 55 -1.80 -9.37 -27.34
N PRO A 56 -1.41 -10.32 -26.47
CA PRO A 56 -1.15 -11.70 -26.84
C PRO A 56 -2.29 -12.37 -27.63
N ALA A 57 -1.95 -13.34 -28.49
CA ALA A 57 -2.92 -14.20 -29.18
C ALA A 57 -3.63 -15.18 -28.22
N GLU A 58 -2.90 -15.66 -27.22
CA GLU A 58 -3.33 -16.54 -26.12
C GLU A 58 -3.25 -15.82 -24.78
N ASN A 59 -3.93 -16.34 -23.76
CA ASN A 59 -3.69 -16.01 -22.37
C ASN A 59 -2.21 -16.28 -22.00
N GLN A 60 -1.57 -15.29 -21.38
CA GLN A 60 -0.19 -15.28 -20.89
C GLN A 60 -0.10 -14.72 -19.46
N SER A 61 -1.18 -14.83 -18.68
CA SER A 61 -1.18 -14.57 -17.23
C SER A 61 -0.12 -15.40 -16.51
N GLY A 62 0.57 -14.81 -15.53
CA GLY A 62 1.67 -15.47 -14.80
C GLY A 62 3.05 -15.44 -15.49
N THR A 63 3.19 -14.78 -16.64
CA THR A 63 4.45 -14.76 -17.42
C THR A 63 5.40 -13.60 -17.07
N GLY A 64 4.99 -12.67 -16.21
CA GLY A 64 5.79 -11.54 -15.75
C GLY A 64 6.37 -10.72 -16.91
N SER A 65 7.68 -10.44 -16.85
CA SER A 65 8.38 -9.67 -17.89
C SER A 65 8.89 -10.50 -19.08
N SER A 66 8.33 -11.70 -19.32
CA SER A 66 8.78 -12.60 -20.39
C SER A 66 8.66 -11.98 -21.78
N GLN A 67 9.62 -12.30 -22.66
CA GLN A 67 9.65 -11.86 -24.05
C GLN A 67 10.08 -13.00 -24.98
N LYS A 68 9.51 -13.02 -26.19
CA LYS A 68 9.88 -13.96 -27.25
C LYS A 68 9.64 -13.31 -28.61
N ARG A 69 10.44 -13.62 -29.62
CA ARG A 69 10.16 -13.19 -30.99
C ARG A 69 8.82 -13.80 -31.46
N PRO A 70 7.85 -13.01 -31.95
CA PRO A 70 6.60 -13.56 -32.46
C PRO A 70 6.84 -14.53 -33.63
N THR A 71 6.11 -15.64 -33.62
CA THR A 71 6.13 -16.67 -34.68
C THR A 71 4.71 -16.89 -35.22
N PRO A 72 4.52 -17.36 -36.46
CA PRO A 72 3.21 -17.78 -36.95
C PRO A 72 2.52 -18.74 -35.97
N LEU A 73 1.20 -18.71 -35.95
CA LEU A 73 0.38 -19.49 -35.04
C LEU A 73 0.33 -20.95 -35.48
N ALA A 74 0.81 -21.85 -34.61
CA ALA A 74 0.70 -23.29 -34.81
C ALA A 74 -0.72 -23.78 -34.48
N GLU A 75 -1.27 -23.28 -33.37
CA GLU A 75 -2.65 -23.51 -32.92
C GLU A 75 -3.54 -22.28 -33.19
N PRO A 76 -4.87 -22.40 -33.19
CA PRO A 76 -5.78 -21.25 -33.26
C PRO A 76 -5.57 -20.28 -32.09
N CYS A 77 -5.84 -18.99 -32.31
CA CYS A 77 -5.89 -18.02 -31.20
C CYS A 77 -7.00 -18.40 -30.19
N GLN A 78 -6.84 -18.01 -28.93
CA GLN A 78 -7.81 -18.27 -27.85
C GLN A 78 -9.23 -17.87 -28.25
N PHE A 79 -10.20 -18.63 -27.73
CA PHE A 79 -11.61 -18.52 -28.08
C PHE A 79 -11.89 -18.61 -29.61
N SER A 80 -11.01 -19.31 -30.35
CA SER A 80 -11.04 -19.42 -31.82
C SER A 80 -11.00 -18.07 -32.53
N SER A 81 -10.38 -17.05 -31.93
CA SER A 81 -10.37 -15.67 -32.43
C SER A 81 -9.55 -15.45 -33.71
N CYS A 82 -8.72 -16.44 -34.07
CA CYS A 82 -8.07 -16.57 -35.36
C CYS A 82 -7.77 -18.06 -35.63
N PRO A 83 -7.69 -18.51 -36.89
CA PRO A 83 -7.35 -19.91 -37.20
C PRO A 83 -5.86 -20.21 -37.02
N ALA A 84 -5.53 -21.49 -36.84
CA ALA A 84 -4.16 -22.01 -36.97
C ALA A 84 -3.55 -21.63 -38.34
N GLY A 85 -2.24 -21.46 -38.39
CA GLY A 85 -1.52 -20.95 -39.57
C GLY A 85 -1.61 -19.44 -39.76
N SER A 86 -2.32 -18.71 -38.90
CA SER A 86 -2.37 -17.25 -38.94
C SER A 86 -0.97 -16.60 -38.74
N PRO A 87 -0.74 -15.39 -39.28
CA PRO A 87 0.54 -14.69 -39.12
C PRO A 87 0.92 -14.46 -37.65
N ALA A 88 2.20 -14.20 -37.40
CA ALA A 88 2.71 -13.93 -36.05
C ALA A 88 2.10 -12.67 -35.38
N ILE A 89 1.53 -11.79 -36.19
CA ILE A 89 0.92 -10.52 -35.82
C ILE A 89 -0.27 -10.30 -36.74
N GLY A 90 -1.46 -10.04 -36.20
CA GLY A 90 -2.68 -9.83 -36.98
C GLY A 90 -3.66 -8.89 -36.28
N HIS A 91 -4.84 -8.72 -36.88
CA HIS A 91 -5.87 -7.80 -36.40
C HIS A 91 -7.28 -8.28 -36.76
N ASN A 92 -8.28 -7.72 -36.08
CA ASN A 92 -9.68 -7.91 -36.44
C ASN A 92 -9.97 -7.14 -37.74
N ALA A 93 -10.48 -7.83 -38.77
CA ALA A 93 -10.74 -7.25 -40.08
C ALA A 93 -11.76 -6.10 -40.06
N SER A 94 -12.79 -6.19 -39.21
CA SER A 94 -13.84 -5.16 -39.05
C SER A 94 -13.42 -4.01 -38.13
N GLN A 95 -12.40 -4.23 -37.28
CA GLN A 95 -11.87 -3.22 -36.37
C GLN A 95 -10.32 -3.31 -36.30
N PRO A 96 -9.60 -2.70 -37.25
CA PRO A 96 -8.14 -2.83 -37.36
C PRO A 96 -7.35 -2.29 -36.16
N ARG A 97 -7.97 -1.49 -35.28
CA ARG A 97 -7.35 -1.05 -34.02
C ARG A 97 -7.23 -2.16 -32.97
N LEU A 98 -7.89 -3.30 -33.17
CA LEU A 98 -7.80 -4.48 -32.31
C LEU A 98 -6.82 -5.51 -32.91
N ASN A 99 -5.61 -5.58 -32.37
CA ASN A 99 -4.49 -6.38 -32.89
C ASN A 99 -4.06 -7.46 -31.88
N TYR A 100 -3.51 -8.56 -32.42
CA TYR A 100 -2.83 -9.59 -31.63
C TYR A 100 -1.36 -9.74 -32.03
N VAL A 101 -0.56 -10.23 -31.09
CA VAL A 101 0.83 -10.68 -31.30
C VAL A 101 0.96 -12.07 -30.70
N ASN A 102 1.45 -13.05 -31.46
CA ASN A 102 1.69 -14.41 -30.94
C ASN A 102 2.99 -14.45 -30.12
N SER A 103 2.96 -13.85 -28.93
CA SER A 103 4.04 -13.80 -27.95
C SER A 103 3.51 -13.27 -26.60
N PHE A 104 4.40 -13.07 -25.64
CA PHE A 104 4.12 -12.58 -24.29
C PHE A 104 3.66 -11.10 -24.24
N PRO A 105 3.04 -10.65 -23.14
CA PRO A 105 2.42 -9.32 -23.01
C PRO A 105 3.40 -8.15 -23.21
N VAL A 106 4.63 -8.27 -22.70
CA VAL A 106 5.71 -7.30 -22.93
C VAL A 106 6.04 -7.17 -24.42
N THR A 107 6.07 -8.30 -25.13
CA THR A 107 6.29 -8.29 -26.58
C THR A 107 5.12 -7.63 -27.31
N ALA A 108 3.87 -7.93 -26.91
CA ALA A 108 2.70 -7.29 -27.48
C ALA A 108 2.73 -5.76 -27.29
N MET A 109 3.02 -5.28 -26.07
CA MET A 109 3.19 -3.85 -25.77
C MET A 109 4.30 -3.21 -26.62
N LYS A 110 5.46 -3.86 -26.73
CA LYS A 110 6.60 -3.42 -27.56
C LYS A 110 6.23 -3.25 -29.03
N TYR A 111 5.55 -4.22 -29.62
CA TYR A 111 5.03 -4.09 -30.99
C TYR A 111 3.92 -3.04 -31.10
N GLY A 112 3.11 -2.87 -30.06
CA GLY A 112 2.14 -1.79 -29.94
C GLY A 112 2.77 -0.42 -30.05
N ILE A 113 3.71 -0.10 -29.16
CA ILE A 113 4.36 1.21 -29.11
C ILE A 113 5.18 1.50 -30.39
N HIS A 114 5.99 0.53 -30.85
CA HIS A 114 7.00 0.80 -31.88
C HIS A 114 6.63 0.41 -33.31
N SER A 115 5.57 -0.38 -33.54
CA SER A 115 5.28 -0.97 -34.88
C SER A 115 3.83 -0.91 -35.34
N ILE A 116 2.86 -0.94 -34.42
CA ILE A 116 1.43 -0.98 -34.73
C ILE A 116 0.77 0.37 -34.43
N GLY A 117 0.97 0.93 -33.24
CA GLY A 117 0.49 2.25 -32.82
C GLY A 117 0.80 3.37 -33.83
N PRO A 118 2.05 3.49 -34.35
CA PRO A 118 2.40 4.49 -35.35
C PRO A 118 1.64 4.40 -36.69
N ARG A 119 0.83 3.34 -36.92
CA ARG A 119 -0.07 3.22 -38.08
C ARG A 119 -1.40 3.96 -37.87
N PHE A 120 -1.74 4.26 -36.62
CA PHE A 120 -3.02 4.83 -36.19
C PHE A 120 -2.88 6.14 -35.42
N HIS A 121 -1.69 6.40 -34.85
CA HIS A 121 -1.36 7.57 -34.06
C HIS A 121 -0.33 8.45 -34.78
N ALA A 122 -0.51 9.77 -34.73
CA ALA A 122 0.44 10.74 -35.27
C ALA A 122 1.62 10.93 -34.30
N GLY A 123 2.55 9.98 -34.31
CA GLY A 123 3.71 9.93 -33.41
C GLY A 123 3.61 8.82 -32.36
N SER A 124 4.41 8.92 -31.30
CA SER A 124 4.38 7.98 -30.18
C SER A 124 3.03 8.03 -29.44
N PRO A 125 2.60 6.93 -28.80
CA PRO A 125 1.47 6.94 -27.88
C PRO A 125 1.68 7.98 -26.77
N ASP A 126 0.59 8.57 -26.29
CA ASP A 126 0.62 9.53 -25.19
C ASP A 126 0.50 8.84 -23.81
N LEU A 127 -0.08 7.63 -23.79
CA LEU A 127 -0.26 6.77 -22.61
C LEU A 127 -0.24 5.29 -23.05
N ALA A 128 0.25 4.41 -22.19
CA ALA A 128 0.07 2.96 -22.29
C ALA A 128 -0.87 2.47 -21.18
N VAL A 129 -1.74 1.51 -21.48
CA VAL A 129 -2.58 0.83 -20.49
C VAL A 129 -2.47 -0.69 -20.67
N ALA A 130 -2.53 -1.43 -19.57
CA ALA A 130 -2.57 -2.88 -19.57
C ALA A 130 -3.72 -3.37 -18.67
N GLY A 131 -4.45 -4.41 -19.09
CA GLY A 131 -5.63 -4.94 -18.39
C GLY A 131 -6.96 -4.29 -18.83
N PRO A 132 -8.03 -4.40 -18.02
CA PRO A 132 -8.09 -5.08 -16.72
C PRO A 132 -7.94 -6.60 -16.86
N ASN A 133 -6.91 -7.19 -16.27
CA ASN A 133 -6.80 -8.66 -16.23
C ASN A 133 -7.71 -9.25 -15.15
N VAL A 134 -8.08 -10.51 -15.32
CA VAL A 134 -8.79 -11.32 -14.33
C VAL A 134 -7.83 -11.67 -13.19
N GLY A 135 -8.23 -11.37 -11.96
CA GLY A 135 -7.43 -11.59 -10.76
C GLY A 135 -6.58 -10.39 -10.37
N ASN A 136 -6.40 -10.20 -9.07
CA ASN A 136 -5.66 -9.07 -8.50
C ASN A 136 -4.14 -9.27 -8.56
N ASN A 137 -3.45 -8.19 -8.93
CA ASN A 137 -1.99 -8.08 -8.90
C ASN A 137 -1.56 -7.30 -7.65
N ILE A 138 -1.51 -8.02 -6.52
CA ILE A 138 -1.22 -7.53 -5.16
C ILE A 138 -0.12 -8.39 -4.54
N GLY A 139 0.85 -7.77 -3.87
CA GLY A 139 1.98 -8.48 -3.27
C GLY A 139 2.82 -9.24 -4.31
N LEU A 140 3.19 -10.49 -4.02
CA LEU A 140 4.09 -11.28 -4.87
C LEU A 140 3.54 -11.59 -6.26
N THR A 141 2.22 -11.52 -6.50
CA THR A 141 1.65 -11.74 -7.84
C THR A 141 2.03 -10.65 -8.84
N VAL A 142 2.39 -9.45 -8.37
CA VAL A 142 2.89 -8.33 -9.21
C VAL A 142 4.11 -8.74 -10.02
N LEU A 143 5.04 -9.52 -9.45
CA LEU A 143 6.27 -9.97 -10.12
C LEU A 143 6.01 -11.00 -11.23
N LEU A 144 4.88 -11.72 -11.15
CA LEU A 144 4.46 -12.75 -12.11
C LEU A 144 3.41 -12.22 -13.10
N SER A 145 2.85 -11.02 -12.87
CA SER A 145 1.83 -10.44 -13.73
C SER A 145 2.41 -9.98 -15.07
N GLY A 146 1.83 -10.48 -16.16
CA GLY A 146 2.18 -10.06 -17.51
C GLY A 146 1.60 -8.68 -17.85
N THR A 147 0.44 -8.35 -17.27
CA THR A 147 -0.18 -7.02 -17.36
C THR A 147 0.70 -5.95 -16.70
N VAL A 148 1.27 -6.26 -15.52
CA VAL A 148 2.31 -5.42 -14.88
C VAL A 148 3.57 -5.34 -15.74
N GLY A 149 4.09 -6.48 -16.22
CA GLY A 149 5.29 -6.51 -17.07
C GLY A 149 5.15 -5.62 -18.31
N ALA A 150 3.97 -5.63 -18.95
CA ALA A 150 3.66 -4.77 -20.09
C ALA A 150 3.67 -3.28 -19.74
N ALA A 151 3.07 -2.88 -18.61
CA ALA A 151 3.07 -1.49 -18.15
C ALA A 151 4.49 -1.03 -17.73
N ALA A 152 5.25 -1.86 -17.04
CA ALA A 152 6.62 -1.58 -16.64
C ALA A 152 7.54 -1.37 -17.86
N TYR A 153 7.45 -2.22 -18.89
CA TYR A 153 8.16 -2.03 -20.17
C TYR A 153 7.81 -0.70 -20.84
N ALA A 154 6.52 -0.35 -20.87
CA ALA A 154 6.07 0.89 -21.51
C ALA A 154 6.66 2.13 -20.82
N ALA A 155 6.64 2.15 -19.49
CA ALA A 155 7.19 3.26 -18.70
C ALA A 155 8.72 3.33 -18.76
N HIS A 156 9.42 2.22 -18.53
CA HIS A 156 10.88 2.16 -18.46
C HIS A 156 11.54 2.19 -19.85
N ASP A 157 11.32 1.15 -20.64
CA ASP A 157 12.11 0.90 -21.85
C ASP A 157 11.65 1.72 -23.06
N ALA A 158 10.39 2.19 -23.04
CA ALA A 158 9.80 2.98 -24.11
C ALA A 158 9.50 4.45 -23.72
N GLY A 159 9.64 4.83 -22.44
CA GLY A 159 9.42 6.20 -21.96
C GLY A 159 7.98 6.71 -22.10
N ILE A 160 7.00 5.80 -22.15
CA ILE A 160 5.57 6.11 -22.28
C ILE A 160 4.89 5.93 -20.92
N PRO A 161 4.23 6.95 -20.34
CA PRO A 161 3.56 6.81 -19.04
C PRO A 161 2.52 5.68 -19.09
N ALA A 162 2.46 4.85 -18.05
CA ALA A 162 1.72 3.59 -18.09
C ALA A 162 0.81 3.35 -16.87
N ILE A 163 -0.29 2.63 -17.08
CA ILE A 163 -1.20 2.16 -16.03
C ILE A 163 -1.53 0.68 -16.25
N ALA A 164 -1.36 -0.16 -15.23
CA ALA A 164 -1.83 -1.53 -15.19
C ALA A 164 -3.14 -1.61 -14.38
N PHE A 165 -4.12 -2.34 -14.89
CA PHE A 165 -5.43 -2.55 -14.29
C PHE A 165 -5.66 -4.04 -14.03
N SER A 166 -6.24 -4.38 -12.89
CA SER A 166 -6.54 -5.75 -12.46
C SER A 166 -7.91 -5.79 -11.78
N GLY A 167 -8.69 -6.86 -11.96
CA GLY A 167 -10.05 -6.98 -11.45
C GLY A 167 -10.30 -8.25 -10.64
N ALA A 168 -10.82 -8.12 -9.42
CA ALA A 168 -11.11 -9.26 -8.55
C ALA A 168 -12.28 -10.15 -8.99
N SER A 169 -13.20 -9.63 -9.82
CA SER A 169 -14.38 -10.34 -10.31
C SER A 169 -14.25 -10.80 -11.76
N GLY A 170 -14.94 -11.88 -12.07
CA GLY A 170 -15.02 -12.46 -13.41
C GLY A 170 -14.15 -13.70 -13.57
N SER A 171 -14.12 -14.18 -14.79
CA SER A 171 -13.31 -15.30 -15.26
C SER A 171 -12.98 -15.05 -16.73
N GLN A 172 -11.97 -15.73 -17.27
CA GLN A 172 -11.60 -15.59 -18.68
C GLN A 172 -12.81 -15.89 -19.58
N THR A 173 -13.27 -14.86 -20.27
CA THR A 173 -14.52 -14.85 -21.04
C THR A 173 -14.24 -14.31 -22.43
N ALA A 174 -14.74 -14.99 -23.46
CA ALA A 174 -14.58 -14.53 -24.84
C ALA A 174 -15.34 -13.22 -25.07
N TRP A 175 -14.74 -12.30 -25.84
CA TRP A 175 -15.35 -11.02 -26.23
C TRP A 175 -16.73 -11.09 -26.89
N ASN A 176 -17.12 -12.28 -27.38
CA ASN A 176 -18.38 -12.57 -28.06
C ASN A 176 -19.21 -13.67 -27.35
N ALA A 177 -18.89 -14.01 -26.10
CA ALA A 177 -19.62 -15.04 -25.34
C ALA A 177 -21.08 -14.66 -25.06
N THR A 178 -21.38 -13.36 -25.00
CA THR A 178 -22.70 -12.79 -24.71
C THR A 178 -23.00 -11.60 -25.64
N PRO A 179 -24.28 -11.24 -25.88
CA PRO A 179 -24.66 -10.12 -26.75
C PRO A 179 -24.23 -8.74 -26.24
N SER A 180 -24.04 -8.60 -24.93
CA SER A 180 -23.47 -7.44 -24.23
C SER A 180 -22.32 -7.92 -23.34
N TYR A 181 -21.48 -7.00 -22.87
CA TYR A 181 -20.41 -7.37 -21.96
C TYR A 181 -20.97 -7.73 -20.56
N PRO A 182 -20.30 -8.61 -19.80
CA PRO A 182 -20.67 -8.87 -18.42
C PRO A 182 -20.57 -7.59 -17.58
N HIS A 183 -21.52 -7.36 -16.68
CA HIS A 183 -21.60 -6.14 -15.86
C HIS A 183 -20.29 -5.78 -15.14
N TYR A 184 -19.57 -6.78 -14.62
CA TYR A 184 -18.27 -6.54 -13.97
C TYR A 184 -17.21 -5.95 -14.93
N SER A 185 -17.25 -6.37 -16.19
CA SER A 185 -16.32 -5.97 -17.24
C SER A 185 -16.59 -4.53 -17.69
N GLU A 186 -17.87 -4.18 -17.86
CA GLU A 186 -18.30 -2.81 -18.16
C GLU A 186 -17.94 -1.86 -17.01
N LEU A 187 -18.16 -2.28 -15.76
CA LEU A 187 -17.88 -1.49 -14.58
C LEU A 187 -16.37 -1.23 -14.38
N TYR A 188 -15.53 -2.25 -14.55
CA TYR A 188 -14.06 -2.08 -14.52
C TYR A 188 -13.55 -1.20 -15.67
N ALA A 189 -14.11 -1.33 -16.88
CA ALA A 189 -13.77 -0.47 -18.00
C ALA A 189 -14.15 1.00 -17.76
N GLN A 190 -15.31 1.26 -17.16
CA GLN A 190 -15.75 2.61 -16.79
C GLN A 190 -14.85 3.21 -15.70
N LEU A 191 -14.50 2.45 -14.65
CA LEU A 191 -13.60 2.90 -13.59
C LEU A 191 -12.18 3.20 -14.12
N ALA A 192 -11.64 2.34 -14.97
CA ALA A 192 -10.36 2.58 -15.65
C ALA A 192 -10.40 3.85 -16.51
N THR A 193 -11.48 4.04 -17.29
CA THR A 193 -11.70 5.24 -18.12
C THR A 193 -11.84 6.50 -17.28
N MET A 194 -12.50 6.45 -16.11
CA MET A 194 -12.56 7.57 -15.16
C MET A 194 -11.17 7.96 -14.67
N LEU A 195 -10.31 6.98 -14.31
CA LEU A 195 -8.95 7.25 -13.87
C LEU A 195 -8.06 7.81 -15.00
N VAL A 196 -8.12 7.24 -16.20
CA VAL A 196 -7.37 7.74 -17.37
C VAL A 196 -7.77 9.19 -17.69
N ASN A 197 -9.07 9.49 -17.69
CA ASN A 197 -9.54 10.86 -17.85
C ASN A 197 -9.02 11.79 -16.74
N GLN A 198 -9.07 11.35 -15.48
CA GLN A 198 -8.57 12.16 -14.36
C GLN A 198 -7.05 12.41 -14.46
N ALA A 199 -6.24 11.40 -14.77
CA ALA A 199 -4.79 11.52 -14.92
C ALA A 199 -4.37 12.44 -16.08
N THR A 200 -5.20 12.56 -17.11
CA THR A 200 -4.89 13.32 -18.33
C THR A 200 -5.47 14.75 -18.34
N ARG A 201 -6.41 15.08 -17.44
CA ARG A 201 -7.04 16.41 -17.30
C ARG A 201 -6.04 17.57 -17.21
N SER A 202 -4.94 17.39 -16.49
CA SER A 202 -3.92 18.43 -16.27
C SER A 202 -2.99 18.68 -17.47
N GLY A 203 -3.07 17.87 -18.53
CA GLY A 203 -2.10 17.88 -19.63
C GLY A 203 -0.80 17.14 -19.29
N LYS A 204 0.13 17.10 -20.24
CA LYS A 204 1.42 16.39 -20.08
C LYS A 204 2.36 17.13 -19.12
N PRO A 205 3.20 16.42 -18.35
CA PRO A 205 3.29 14.95 -18.25
C PRO A 205 2.15 14.37 -17.40
N TYR A 206 1.52 13.28 -17.87
CA TYR A 206 0.36 12.67 -17.18
C TYR A 206 0.75 11.89 -15.91
N LEU A 207 1.95 11.30 -15.92
CA LEU A 207 2.62 10.69 -14.79
C LEU A 207 4.07 11.18 -14.76
N PRO A 208 4.78 11.14 -13.62
CA PRO A 208 6.20 11.41 -13.57
C PRO A 208 6.98 10.46 -14.50
N GLN A 209 8.16 10.90 -14.94
CA GLN A 209 9.07 10.04 -15.68
C GLN A 209 9.44 8.81 -14.83
N ASP A 210 9.58 7.65 -15.47
CA ASP A 210 9.97 6.38 -14.85
C ASP A 210 9.02 5.96 -13.69
N VAL A 211 7.75 6.38 -13.77
CA VAL A 211 6.66 5.97 -12.87
C VAL A 211 5.47 5.44 -13.67
N TRP A 212 4.93 4.31 -13.23
CA TRP A 212 3.64 3.76 -13.70
C TRP A 212 2.70 3.50 -12.52
N LEU A 213 1.40 3.37 -12.80
CA LEU A 213 0.39 3.06 -11.77
C LEU A 213 -0.04 1.59 -11.85
N ASN A 214 0.00 0.87 -10.73
CA ASN A 214 -0.69 -0.41 -10.56
C ASN A 214 -2.07 -0.16 -9.94
N VAL A 215 -3.15 -0.73 -10.50
CA VAL A 215 -4.53 -0.44 -10.09
C VAL A 215 -5.32 -1.74 -9.95
N ASN A 216 -5.89 -1.98 -8.76
CA ASN A 216 -6.66 -3.18 -8.44
C ASN A 216 -8.11 -2.80 -8.06
N PHE A 217 -9.07 -3.28 -8.86
CA PHE A 217 -10.50 -3.11 -8.60
C PHE A 217 -11.05 -4.21 -7.69
N PRO A 218 -11.85 -3.88 -6.66
CA PRO A 218 -12.43 -4.87 -5.76
C PRO A 218 -13.55 -5.66 -6.43
N ALA A 219 -14.07 -6.67 -5.73
CA ALA A 219 -15.08 -7.56 -6.29
C ALA A 219 -16.39 -6.80 -6.53
N VAL A 220 -16.93 -6.92 -7.75
CA VAL A 220 -18.25 -6.44 -8.11
C VAL A 220 -19.29 -7.29 -7.39
N SER A 221 -20.21 -6.62 -6.70
CA SER A 221 -21.18 -7.24 -5.80
C SER A 221 -22.42 -6.35 -5.66
N ASN A 222 -23.45 -6.82 -4.96
CA ASN A 222 -24.64 -6.02 -4.67
C ASN A 222 -24.35 -4.70 -3.92
N LYS A 223 -23.18 -4.58 -3.26
CA LYS A 223 -22.72 -3.36 -2.57
C LYS A 223 -21.80 -2.49 -3.43
N CYS A 224 -21.08 -3.09 -4.39
CA CYS A 224 -20.15 -2.42 -5.29
C CYS A 224 -20.61 -2.69 -6.73
N ASN A 225 -21.65 -1.98 -7.17
CA ASN A 225 -22.43 -2.34 -8.37
C ASN A 225 -22.49 -1.23 -9.42
N THR A 226 -22.17 0.01 -9.05
CA THR A 226 -22.17 1.21 -9.89
C THR A 226 -20.89 2.00 -9.66
N THR A 227 -20.45 2.80 -10.63
CA THR A 227 -19.18 3.54 -10.52
C THR A 227 -19.09 4.48 -9.32
N SER A 228 -20.24 5.01 -8.86
CA SER A 228 -20.35 5.85 -7.66
C SER A 228 -20.12 5.12 -6.34
N ASP A 229 -20.24 3.79 -6.32
CA ASP A 229 -19.97 3.01 -5.10
C ASP A 229 -18.47 2.91 -4.80
N PHE A 230 -17.62 3.15 -5.81
CA PHE A 230 -16.19 2.90 -5.73
C PHE A 230 -15.40 4.13 -5.30
N SER A 231 -14.51 3.96 -4.33
CA SER A 231 -13.57 4.98 -3.88
C SER A 231 -12.15 4.64 -4.32
N PHE A 232 -11.49 5.56 -5.02
CA PHE A 232 -10.08 5.40 -5.41
C PHE A 232 -9.16 5.85 -4.28
N VAL A 233 -8.25 4.98 -3.85
CA VAL A 233 -7.27 5.27 -2.81
C VAL A 233 -5.87 4.99 -3.36
N LEU A 234 -4.97 5.96 -3.22
CA LEU A 234 -3.54 5.71 -3.41
C LEU A 234 -3.04 4.95 -2.16
N SER A 235 -2.64 3.71 -2.33
CA SER A 235 -2.24 2.78 -1.28
C SER A 235 -1.07 1.92 -1.77
N ARG A 236 -0.34 1.29 -0.84
CA ARG A 236 0.70 0.35 -1.25
C ARG A 236 0.07 -0.97 -1.70
N ILE A 237 0.38 -1.44 -2.91
CA ILE A 237 -0.13 -2.72 -3.42
C ILE A 237 0.91 -3.84 -3.20
N HIS A 238 2.18 -3.50 -3.02
CA HIS A 238 3.18 -4.39 -2.43
C HIS A 238 3.03 -4.45 -0.90
N VAL A 239 3.32 -5.60 -0.30
CA VAL A 239 3.56 -5.66 1.14
C VAL A 239 4.77 -4.78 1.45
N ALA A 240 4.64 -3.87 2.42
CA ALA A 240 5.69 -2.92 2.75
C ALA A 240 6.93 -3.66 3.28
N ILE A 241 7.99 -3.76 2.48
CA ILE A 241 9.28 -4.24 2.98
C ILE A 241 9.96 -3.08 3.72
N PRO A 242 10.07 -3.13 5.05
CA PRO A 242 10.57 -2.03 5.85
C PRO A 242 12.02 -1.69 5.49
N PHE A 243 12.38 -0.40 5.56
CA PHE A 243 13.71 0.17 5.24
C PHE A 243 14.18 0.07 3.78
N ILE A 244 13.49 -0.68 2.91
CA ILE A 244 13.71 -0.64 1.46
C ILE A 244 12.76 0.36 0.79
N THR A 245 11.54 0.49 1.33
CA THR A 245 10.48 1.37 0.81
C THR A 245 10.26 2.57 1.75
N PRO A 246 10.00 3.80 1.24
CA PRO A 246 9.74 4.98 2.08
C PRO A 246 8.48 4.90 2.93
N ALA A 247 8.29 5.88 3.83
CA ALA A 247 7.12 6.00 4.70
C ALA A 247 6.04 6.89 4.03
N ASP A 248 5.58 6.47 2.86
CA ASP A 248 4.67 7.25 2.01
C ASP A 248 3.45 6.38 1.63
N VAL A 249 2.26 6.94 1.94
CA VAL A 249 0.88 6.41 1.86
C VAL A 249 0.56 5.15 2.65
N ASP A 250 -0.65 5.11 3.21
CA ASP A 250 -1.15 4.05 4.08
C ASP A 250 -1.13 2.66 3.39
N LEU A 251 -0.98 1.63 4.23
CA LEU A 251 -1.02 0.23 3.83
C LEU A 251 -2.33 -0.09 3.09
N PRO A 252 -2.33 -1.11 2.20
CA PRO A 252 -3.54 -1.48 1.48
C PRO A 252 -4.63 -1.83 2.48
N ILE A 253 -5.84 -1.32 2.24
CA ILE A 253 -7.02 -1.72 3.00
C ILE A 253 -7.22 -3.21 2.76
N PHE A 254 -6.79 -4.03 3.72
CA PHE A 254 -6.93 -5.47 3.66
C PHE A 254 -8.43 -5.81 3.60
N TYR A 255 -8.75 -6.78 2.75
CA TYR A 255 -10.11 -7.18 2.40
C TYR A 255 -10.91 -7.70 3.61
N GLY A 256 -11.51 -6.79 4.37
CA GLY A 256 -12.87 -7.01 4.85
C GLY A 256 -13.78 -7.20 3.63
N ARG A 257 -14.63 -8.24 3.63
CA ARG A 257 -15.33 -8.78 2.44
C ARG A 257 -16.31 -7.84 1.70
N GLU A 258 -16.34 -6.54 2.02
CA GLU A 258 -17.37 -5.60 1.55
C GLU A 258 -16.88 -4.17 1.21
N SER A 259 -15.57 -3.92 1.12
CA SER A 259 -15.07 -2.57 0.76
C SER A 259 -15.01 -2.34 -0.76
N CYS A 260 -15.69 -1.29 -1.24
CA CYS A 260 -15.67 -0.87 -2.65
C CYS A 260 -14.44 0.00 -2.98
N THR A 261 -13.29 -0.28 -2.36
CA THR A 261 -12.07 0.53 -2.53
C THR A 261 -11.22 0.03 -3.69
N VAL A 262 -10.94 0.91 -4.66
CA VAL A 262 -9.95 0.70 -5.72
C VAL A 262 -8.58 1.11 -5.20
N ASN A 263 -7.67 0.14 -5.09
CA ASN A 263 -6.30 0.37 -4.63
C ASN A 263 -5.40 0.77 -5.80
N MET A 264 -4.58 1.80 -5.62
CA MET A 264 -3.64 2.31 -6.64
C MET A 264 -2.25 2.53 -6.03
N GLU A 265 -1.18 2.01 -6.64
CA GLU A 265 0.20 2.27 -6.22
C GLU A 265 0.99 2.92 -7.36
N SER A 266 1.74 3.97 -7.07
CA SER A 266 2.73 4.53 -8.01
C SER A 266 4.08 3.84 -7.84
N ILE A 267 4.56 3.21 -8.90
CA ILE A 267 5.81 2.43 -8.91
C ILE A 267 6.92 3.23 -9.61
N PRO A 268 7.84 3.88 -8.87
CA PRO A 268 9.05 4.48 -9.44
C PRO A 268 10.08 3.38 -9.78
N LEU A 269 10.81 3.57 -10.89
CA LEU A 269 11.70 2.57 -11.48
C LEU A 269 13.20 2.80 -11.25
N ASP A 270 13.59 3.84 -10.50
CA ASP A 270 14.98 4.06 -10.13
C ASP A 270 15.32 3.49 -8.73
N GLN A 271 16.57 3.04 -8.60
CA GLN A 271 17.24 2.51 -7.42
C GLN A 271 17.05 1.02 -7.06
N GLY A 272 18.18 0.30 -7.05
CA GLY A 272 18.43 -0.78 -6.08
C GLY A 272 18.42 -0.24 -4.63
N PRO A 273 18.89 -0.96 -3.61
CA PRO A 273 18.56 -0.63 -2.22
C PRO A 273 19.25 0.65 -1.67
N ARG A 274 18.69 1.83 -2.01
CA ARG A 274 18.72 3.13 -1.29
C ARG A 274 18.02 4.25 -2.09
N ARG A 275 17.10 4.97 -1.43
CA ARG A 275 16.50 6.27 -1.81
C ARG A 275 15.49 6.29 -2.97
N VAL A 276 14.24 5.95 -2.64
CA VAL A 276 13.09 6.50 -3.37
C VAL A 276 12.79 7.91 -2.83
N ILE A 277 12.69 8.91 -3.71
CA ILE A 277 12.22 10.27 -3.40
C ILE A 277 10.87 10.45 -4.08
N HIS A 278 9.77 10.42 -3.32
CA HIS A 278 8.44 10.72 -3.86
C HIS A 278 8.29 12.22 -4.14
N ARG A 279 8.09 12.59 -5.41
CA ARG A 279 7.43 13.86 -5.75
C ARG A 279 5.92 13.62 -5.71
N ARG A 280 5.25 14.24 -4.73
CA ARG A 280 3.79 14.08 -4.48
C ARG A 280 2.96 14.30 -5.74
N ILE A 281 2.25 13.26 -6.19
CA ILE A 281 1.08 13.41 -7.06
C ILE A 281 -0.12 13.59 -6.13
N ILE A 282 -0.69 14.80 -6.09
CA ILE A 282 -1.91 15.05 -5.32
C ILE A 282 -3.11 14.73 -6.21
N LEU A 283 -3.65 13.52 -6.07
CA LEU A 283 -4.94 13.15 -6.63
C LEU A 283 -6.02 13.46 -5.58
N ILE A 284 -6.87 14.45 -5.83
CA ILE A 284 -7.94 14.82 -4.90
C ILE A 284 -9.05 13.78 -4.99
N VAL A 285 -9.26 13.02 -3.91
CA VAL A 285 -10.39 12.11 -3.76
C VAL A 285 -11.65 12.93 -3.49
N LEU A 286 -12.64 12.81 -4.36
CA LEU A 286 -13.98 13.36 -4.14
C LEU A 286 -14.82 12.33 -3.37
N THR A 287 -15.07 12.57 -2.08
CA THR A 287 -16.10 11.83 -1.33
C THR A 287 -17.43 12.56 -1.45
N THR A 288 -18.42 11.97 -2.11
CA THR A 288 -19.81 12.42 -2.01
C THR A 288 -20.50 11.69 -0.86
N SER A 289 -20.38 12.23 0.35
CA SER A 289 -21.16 11.74 1.51
C SER A 289 -22.17 12.80 1.94
N SER A 290 -23.45 12.45 1.84
CA SER A 290 -24.55 13.21 2.44
C SER A 290 -25.28 12.32 3.44
N ARG A 291 -25.13 12.61 4.74
CA ARG A 291 -26.21 12.56 5.75
C ARG A 291 -25.72 13.04 7.14
N ASP A 292 -26.46 14.03 7.64
CA ASP A 292 -26.85 14.27 9.03
C ASP A 292 -25.77 14.39 10.12
N ALA A 293 -25.49 15.64 10.51
CA ALA A 293 -24.95 16.00 11.82
C ALA A 293 -25.95 16.90 12.57
N GLY A 294 -26.39 16.47 13.76
CA GLY A 294 -27.38 17.16 14.58
C GLY A 294 -26.82 18.34 15.38
N ILE A 295 -27.36 19.53 15.10
CA ILE A 295 -27.54 20.72 15.96
C ILE A 295 -26.87 20.70 17.35
N LEU A 296 -25.97 21.66 17.58
CA LEU A 296 -26.01 22.56 18.75
C LEU A 296 -25.59 23.98 18.33
N ARG A 297 -26.37 25.00 18.74
CA ARG A 297 -26.26 26.40 18.27
C ARG A 297 -25.75 27.36 19.36
N SER A 298 -24.94 28.33 18.98
CA SER A 298 -25.09 29.77 19.29
C SER A 298 -24.01 30.57 18.53
N SER A 299 -24.17 31.81 18.06
CA SER A 299 -25.33 32.72 17.95
C SER A 299 -24.94 33.91 17.04
N GLY A 300 -25.80 34.42 16.14
CA GLY A 300 -25.45 35.65 15.38
C GLY A 300 -26.21 36.03 14.08
N VAL A 301 -27.54 36.22 14.13
CA VAL A 301 -28.35 37.13 13.27
C VAL A 301 -28.45 36.92 11.72
N LEU A 302 -29.71 36.86 11.24
CA LEU A 302 -30.25 36.87 9.85
C LEU A 302 -31.16 38.13 9.68
N PRO A 303 -31.74 38.55 8.51
CA PRO A 303 -32.19 37.77 7.31
C PRO A 303 -31.85 38.44 5.93
N CYS A 304 -32.25 38.02 4.71
CA CYS A 304 -33.36 37.20 4.13
C CYS A 304 -32.92 36.29 2.93
N GLN A 305 -33.81 35.36 2.54
CA GLN A 305 -33.80 34.33 1.45
C GLN A 305 -33.75 34.89 0.00
N ALA A 306 -33.56 34.17 -1.14
CA ALA A 306 -33.07 32.83 -1.61
C ALA A 306 -33.14 32.85 -3.19
N PRO A 307 -32.81 31.81 -4.02
CA PRO A 307 -32.32 30.44 -3.74
C PRO A 307 -31.08 29.96 -4.57
N ASP A 308 -30.52 28.84 -4.11
CA ASP A 308 -29.80 27.75 -4.82
C ASP A 308 -28.91 28.02 -6.05
N GLN A 309 -27.58 28.01 -5.84
CA GLN A 309 -26.62 27.22 -6.65
C GLN A 309 -25.43 26.75 -5.79
N PHE A 310 -25.00 25.50 -5.96
CA PHE A 310 -23.89 24.89 -5.21
C PHE A 310 -22.53 25.43 -5.67
N GLY A 311 -21.72 25.96 -4.75
CA GLY A 311 -20.33 26.35 -4.99
C GLY A 311 -19.37 25.63 -4.05
N VAL A 312 -18.32 25.01 -4.61
CA VAL A 312 -17.21 24.41 -3.84
C VAL A 312 -16.01 25.37 -3.92
N GLU A 313 -15.56 25.86 -2.77
CA GLU A 313 -14.37 26.72 -2.66
C GLU A 313 -13.10 25.85 -2.60
N VAL A 314 -12.20 25.99 -3.59
CA VAL A 314 -10.90 25.30 -3.62
C VAL A 314 -9.80 26.27 -3.16
N ARG A 315 -9.12 25.94 -2.06
CA ARG A 315 -7.93 26.67 -1.59
C ARG A 315 -6.66 25.90 -1.91
N TYR A 316 -5.69 26.59 -2.51
CA TYR A 316 -4.37 26.05 -2.82
C TYR A 316 -3.38 26.35 -1.69
N LEU A 317 -2.62 25.35 -1.26
CA LEU A 317 -1.40 25.52 -0.48
C LEU A 317 -0.22 24.98 -1.27
N VAL A 318 0.69 25.89 -1.67
CA VAL A 318 1.95 25.56 -2.33
C VAL A 318 3.06 25.78 -1.33
N GLU A 319 3.68 24.71 -0.86
CA GLU A 319 4.81 24.78 0.08
C GLU A 319 6.12 24.46 -0.65
N LEU A 320 6.91 25.51 -0.91
CA LEU A 320 8.22 25.43 -1.56
C LEU A 320 9.34 25.43 -0.52
N SER A 321 9.82 24.25 -0.14
CA SER A 321 11.07 24.12 0.61
C SER A 321 12.27 24.31 -0.32
N ARG A 322 12.88 25.51 -0.29
CA ARG A 322 14.21 25.77 -0.86
C ARG A 322 15.29 25.50 0.18
N ASN A 323 16.28 24.69 -0.17
CA ASN A 323 17.69 24.97 0.13
C ASN A 323 18.62 23.96 -0.57
N GLU A 324 19.13 24.35 -1.73
CA GLU A 324 20.43 23.89 -2.22
C GLU A 324 21.36 25.10 -2.28
N ARG A 325 22.59 24.95 -1.75
CA ARG A 325 23.70 25.81 -2.11
C ARG A 325 24.98 24.98 -2.17
N ASP A 326 25.42 24.78 -3.41
CA ASP A 326 26.78 24.66 -3.91
C ASP A 326 27.79 23.75 -3.20
N SER A 327 28.20 22.71 -3.92
CA SER A 327 29.62 22.33 -4.00
C SER A 327 29.95 21.88 -5.42
N ALA A 328 30.56 22.77 -6.21
CA ALA A 328 31.00 22.51 -7.58
C ALA A 328 32.44 21.97 -7.62
N LEU A 329 32.76 21.09 -8.57
CA LEU A 329 34.14 20.76 -8.97
C LEU A 329 34.17 20.20 -10.43
N TYR A 330 34.79 20.98 -11.33
CA TYR A 330 35.56 20.64 -12.55
C TYR A 330 35.42 19.23 -13.22
N SER A 331 35.44 19.07 -14.57
CA SER A 331 36.24 19.84 -15.55
C SER A 331 35.83 19.71 -17.05
N LYS A 332 36.31 20.66 -17.86
CA LYS A 332 36.69 20.61 -19.29
C LYS A 332 35.68 20.63 -20.48
N GLU A 333 35.68 21.80 -21.13
CA GLU A 333 35.96 22.06 -22.58
C GLU A 333 35.08 21.44 -23.69
N GLY A 334 34.34 22.30 -24.43
CA GLY A 334 33.80 21.93 -25.76
C GLY A 334 32.82 22.91 -26.44
N ARG A 335 33.35 23.91 -27.18
CA ARG A 335 32.73 24.67 -28.32
C ARG A 335 31.19 24.91 -28.32
N ALA A 336 30.68 26.12 -28.05
CA ALA A 336 30.63 27.31 -28.92
C ALA A 336 29.58 27.32 -30.07
N SER A 337 28.47 28.07 -29.89
CA SER A 337 27.74 28.95 -30.87
C SER A 337 26.37 29.37 -30.29
N ARG A 338 26.16 30.63 -29.85
CA ARG A 338 25.65 31.83 -30.58
C ARG A 338 24.12 31.91 -30.80
N ILE A 339 23.57 33.10 -30.43
CA ILE A 339 22.28 33.75 -30.84
C ILE A 339 21.01 33.24 -30.11
N HIS A 340 20.05 34.05 -29.59
CA HIS A 340 19.92 35.52 -29.40
C HIS A 340 19.05 35.82 -28.12
N VAL A 341 19.41 36.75 -27.21
CA VAL A 341 18.86 38.13 -26.99
C VAL A 341 17.44 38.41 -27.56
N LEU A 342 16.42 39.00 -26.90
CA LEU A 342 16.33 40.19 -26.02
C LEU A 342 15.04 40.24 -25.17
N CYS A 343 15.14 40.70 -23.90
CA CYS A 343 14.33 41.77 -23.25
C CYS A 343 14.75 41.85 -21.76
N ARG A 344 15.45 42.86 -21.19
CA ARG A 344 15.10 44.30 -21.02
C ARG A 344 13.68 44.48 -20.44
N GLN A 345 13.42 45.14 -19.31
CA GLN A 345 14.20 46.01 -18.38
C GLN A 345 13.70 45.72 -16.92
N ALA A 346 14.21 46.25 -15.80
CA ALA A 346 15.05 47.42 -15.55
C ALA A 346 15.84 47.30 -14.23
N PHE A 347 17.03 47.91 -14.15
CA PHE A 347 17.70 48.27 -12.90
C PHE A 347 18.63 49.47 -13.13
N ARG A 348 18.42 50.55 -12.37
CA ARG A 348 19.30 51.70 -12.12
C ARG A 348 18.74 52.42 -10.89
N ALA A 349 19.52 53.02 -9.99
CA ALA A 349 20.95 52.97 -9.72
C ALA A 349 21.19 53.60 -8.33
N PHE A 350 22.29 53.29 -7.65
CA PHE A 350 23.21 54.28 -7.05
C PHE A 350 24.44 53.58 -6.45
N GLU A 351 25.61 54.20 -6.57
CA GLU A 351 26.86 53.81 -5.91
C GLU A 351 27.09 54.64 -4.63
N ILE A 352 27.99 54.21 -3.73
CA ILE A 352 29.21 54.96 -3.30
C ILE A 352 29.79 54.46 -1.95
N MET A 353 31.04 54.00 -2.03
CA MET A 353 32.18 54.07 -1.08
C MET A 353 32.20 53.52 0.38
N ILE A 354 33.21 52.65 0.58
CA ILE A 354 34.31 52.71 1.59
C ILE A 354 33.96 52.80 3.10
N PHE A 355 34.26 51.75 3.87
CA PHE A 355 35.46 51.70 4.75
C PHE A 355 35.69 50.31 5.37
N SER A 356 36.97 49.96 5.51
CA SER A 356 37.47 48.73 6.14
C SER A 356 37.94 48.98 7.57
N ARG A 357 37.78 48.00 8.49
CA ARG A 357 38.86 47.40 9.32
C ARG A 357 38.34 46.49 10.45
N LEU A 358 39.00 45.34 10.59
CA LEU A 358 39.40 44.63 11.82
C LEU A 358 38.45 44.64 13.03
N TYR A 359 38.00 43.44 13.45
CA TYR A 359 38.31 42.85 14.77
C TYR A 359 38.10 41.32 14.74
N GLY A 360 39.18 40.57 15.02
CA GLY A 360 39.06 39.32 15.81
C GLY A 360 39.36 39.65 17.29
N PRO A 361 39.35 38.69 18.24
CA PRO A 361 39.51 37.25 18.05
C PRO A 361 38.48 36.38 18.81
N LEU A 362 38.55 35.05 18.63
CA LEU A 362 38.53 34.01 19.70
C LEU A 362 38.29 32.62 19.07
N ALA A 363 39.36 31.88 18.83
CA ALA A 363 39.29 30.47 18.44
C ALA A 363 39.42 29.60 19.70
N LEU A 364 38.30 29.05 20.19
CA LEU A 364 38.31 27.94 21.14
C LEU A 364 38.26 26.63 20.36
N CYS A 365 39.34 25.85 20.45
CA CYS A 365 39.39 24.51 19.87
C CYS A 365 38.56 23.54 20.73
N SER A 366 37.35 23.22 20.27
CA SER A 366 36.61 22.06 20.75
C SER A 366 36.88 20.88 19.82
N TRP A 367 37.64 19.90 20.29
CA TRP A 367 37.70 18.57 19.67
C TRP A 367 36.31 17.91 19.78
N ALA A 368 35.49 18.04 18.75
CA ALA A 368 34.36 17.14 18.55
C ALA A 368 34.91 15.79 18.10
N ALA A 369 35.04 14.85 19.03
CA ALA A 369 35.30 13.46 18.68
C ALA A 369 34.18 12.98 17.74
N ALA A 370 34.55 12.60 16.51
CA ALA A 370 33.60 12.09 15.56
C ALA A 370 33.09 10.72 16.03
N SER A 371 31.91 10.70 16.66
CA SER A 371 31.19 9.46 16.94
C SER A 371 31.07 8.67 15.64
N PRO A 372 31.50 7.40 15.60
CA PRO A 372 31.38 6.61 14.38
C PRO A 372 29.90 6.51 13.99
N SER A 373 29.57 6.92 12.76
CA SER A 373 28.21 6.77 12.24
C SER A 373 27.80 5.30 12.34
N PRO A 374 26.62 4.98 12.90
CA PRO A 374 26.21 3.60 13.07
C PRO A 374 26.18 2.91 11.70
N LYS A 375 26.86 1.77 11.58
CA LYS A 375 26.82 0.95 10.38
C LYS A 375 25.36 0.53 10.15
N LEU A 376 24.81 0.90 9.00
CA LEU A 376 23.55 0.34 8.51
C LEU A 376 23.77 -1.13 8.18
N VAL A 377 23.41 -2.01 9.12
CA VAL A 377 23.32 -3.46 8.92
C VAL A 377 21.97 -3.75 8.27
N ASN A 378 21.95 -4.65 7.28
CA ASN A 378 20.67 -5.17 6.76
C ASN A 378 19.94 -5.88 7.90
N ARG A 379 18.70 -5.47 8.16
CA ARG A 379 17.85 -6.19 9.11
C ARG A 379 17.47 -7.52 8.51
N GLY A 380 17.67 -8.59 9.28
CA GLY A 380 17.43 -9.95 8.85
C GLY A 380 16.38 -10.63 9.70
N THR A 381 15.75 -11.64 9.12
CA THR A 381 15.06 -12.69 9.86
C THR A 381 16.15 -13.63 10.40
N ILE A 382 16.29 -13.71 11.72
CA ILE A 382 17.35 -14.45 12.42
C ILE A 382 16.77 -15.74 13.00
N ALA A 383 17.57 -16.81 13.06
CA ALA A 383 17.16 -18.08 13.65
C ALA A 383 16.59 -17.88 15.07
N HIS A 384 15.53 -18.62 15.39
CA HIS A 384 14.68 -18.36 16.56
C HIS A 384 15.43 -18.35 17.91
N ASP A 385 16.54 -19.09 17.99
CA ASP A 385 17.46 -19.29 19.11
C ASP A 385 18.64 -18.31 19.15
N GLN A 386 18.90 -17.59 18.05
CA GLN A 386 20.00 -16.64 17.91
C GLN A 386 19.60 -15.19 18.18
N LEU A 387 18.30 -14.93 18.31
CA LEU A 387 17.76 -13.58 18.49
C LEU A 387 17.82 -13.16 19.96
N VAL A 388 18.52 -12.05 20.23
CA VAL A 388 18.74 -11.52 21.58
C VAL A 388 17.60 -10.59 21.97
N GLY A 389 16.84 -10.98 22.99
CA GLY A 389 15.77 -10.16 23.57
C GLY A 389 16.25 -8.96 24.38
N PHE A 390 15.30 -8.22 24.93
CA PHE A 390 15.51 -7.02 25.73
C PHE A 390 15.59 -7.35 27.23
N PRO A 391 16.43 -6.62 28.00
CA PRO A 391 16.26 -6.55 29.44
C PRO A 391 14.89 -5.94 29.77
N GLN A 392 14.39 -6.24 30.96
CA GLN A 392 13.12 -5.67 31.43
C GLN A 392 13.18 -4.14 31.43
N THR A 393 12.37 -3.50 30.58
CA THR A 393 12.40 -2.06 30.33
C THR A 393 10.97 -1.53 30.12
N VAL A 394 10.59 -0.56 30.94
CA VAL A 394 9.28 0.12 30.91
C VAL A 394 9.46 1.64 31.06
N PRO A 395 8.47 2.47 30.69
CA PRO A 395 8.57 3.92 30.86
C PRO A 395 8.73 4.31 32.33
N SER A 396 9.51 5.36 32.60
CA SER A 396 9.66 5.89 33.96
C SER A 396 8.33 6.44 34.51
N GLY A 397 8.13 6.32 35.82
CA GLY A 397 6.95 6.87 36.51
C GLY A 397 5.76 5.91 36.52
N VAL A 398 4.55 6.47 36.62
CA VAL A 398 3.32 5.72 36.90
C VAL A 398 3.01 4.66 35.84
N THR A 399 3.21 4.96 34.55
CA THR A 399 2.95 4.02 33.45
C THR A 399 3.73 2.72 33.61
N GLY A 400 5.06 2.79 33.82
CA GLY A 400 5.88 1.60 34.02
C GLY A 400 5.61 0.90 35.36
N GLN A 401 5.26 1.64 36.42
CA GLN A 401 4.84 1.04 37.69
C GLN A 401 3.57 0.19 37.52
N VAL A 402 2.60 0.68 36.75
CA VAL A 402 1.36 -0.04 36.41
C VAL A 402 1.66 -1.26 35.51
N TYR A 403 2.51 -1.12 34.49
CA TYR A 403 2.89 -2.23 33.60
C TYR A 403 3.65 -3.34 34.33
N LEU A 404 4.44 -3.01 35.35
CA LEU A 404 5.13 -4.01 36.18
C LEU A 404 4.19 -4.62 37.24
N ALA A 405 3.28 -3.84 37.82
CA ALA A 405 2.36 -4.34 38.85
C ALA A 405 1.41 -5.41 38.32
N TYR A 406 0.89 -5.25 37.10
CA TYR A 406 -0.07 -6.18 36.50
C TYR A 406 0.54 -7.15 35.49
N GLN A 407 1.87 -7.25 35.43
CA GLN A 407 2.52 -8.22 34.56
C GLN A 407 2.03 -9.64 34.91
N PRO A 408 1.51 -10.40 33.93
CA PRO A 408 1.05 -11.77 34.13
C PRO A 408 2.23 -12.75 34.23
N THR A 409 2.01 -13.90 34.87
CA THR A 409 2.87 -15.09 34.70
C THR A 409 2.25 -16.05 33.69
N LEU A 410 3.10 -16.71 32.90
CA LEU A 410 2.68 -17.73 31.92
C LEU A 410 3.04 -19.15 32.36
N ASP A 411 2.04 -20.02 32.42
CA ASP A 411 2.13 -21.47 32.60
C ASP A 411 2.02 -22.17 31.23
N VAL A 412 3.13 -22.70 30.71
CA VAL A 412 3.17 -23.36 29.39
C VAL A 412 2.85 -24.84 29.58
N VAL A 413 1.62 -25.23 29.26
CA VAL A 413 1.10 -26.59 29.50
C VAL A 413 1.59 -27.56 28.43
N ASN A 414 1.63 -27.11 27.18
CA ASN A 414 2.17 -27.82 26.01
C ASN A 414 2.63 -26.79 24.95
N GLY A 415 3.22 -27.28 23.86
CA GLY A 415 3.76 -26.43 22.78
C GLY A 415 5.12 -25.79 23.10
N CYS A 416 5.41 -24.68 22.44
CA CYS A 416 6.64 -23.89 22.66
C CYS A 416 6.57 -23.03 23.93
N VAL A 417 7.71 -22.79 24.56
CA VAL A 417 7.86 -21.67 25.52
C VAL A 417 8.00 -20.33 24.76
N PRO A 418 7.79 -19.16 25.39
CA PRO A 418 8.01 -17.88 24.74
C PRO A 418 9.46 -17.64 24.28
N PHE A 419 9.61 -16.89 23.20
CA PHE A 419 10.88 -16.39 22.66
C PHE A 419 10.79 -14.87 22.39
N PRO A 420 11.92 -14.15 22.28
CA PRO A 420 11.89 -12.80 21.77
C PRO A 420 11.62 -12.81 20.26
N ALA A 421 10.53 -12.16 19.86
CA ALA A 421 10.14 -11.97 18.45
C ALA A 421 11.04 -10.99 17.66
N VAL A 422 11.70 -10.05 18.36
CA VAL A 422 12.46 -8.95 17.75
C VAL A 422 13.65 -8.56 18.62
N ASP A 423 14.77 -8.14 18.02
CA ASP A 423 15.94 -7.60 18.73
C ASP A 423 16.02 -6.05 18.68
N ALA A 424 16.98 -5.47 19.38
CA ALA A 424 17.18 -4.01 19.42
C ALA A 424 17.53 -3.37 18.06
N ASN A 425 18.01 -4.14 17.08
CA ASN A 425 18.30 -3.68 15.72
C ASN A 425 17.07 -3.81 14.79
N GLY A 426 15.98 -4.42 15.27
CA GLY A 426 14.80 -4.74 14.48
C GLY A 426 15.00 -5.95 13.55
N ASN A 427 15.89 -6.87 13.90
CA ASN A 427 15.87 -8.23 13.35
C ASN A 427 14.72 -9.01 13.98
N THR A 428 14.07 -9.91 13.23
CA THR A 428 12.91 -10.69 13.73
C THR A 428 13.14 -12.18 13.74
N ASN A 429 12.38 -12.85 14.59
CA ASN A 429 12.49 -14.27 14.87
C ASN A 429 11.98 -15.09 13.68
N ALA A 430 12.81 -15.95 13.10
CA ALA A 430 12.47 -16.80 11.97
C ALA A 430 11.36 -17.82 12.26
N GLY A 431 11.07 -18.07 13.54
CA GLY A 431 10.19 -19.14 13.97
C GLY A 431 10.72 -20.52 13.60
N LEU A 432 9.89 -21.53 13.82
CA LEU A 432 10.13 -22.91 13.48
C LEU A 432 9.09 -23.41 12.47
N LYS A 433 9.46 -24.40 11.67
CA LYS A 433 8.48 -25.11 10.86
C LYS A 433 7.61 -25.97 11.81
N PRO A 434 6.28 -26.05 11.63
CA PRO A 434 5.48 -27.10 12.27
C PRO A 434 5.94 -28.44 11.68
N SER A 435 6.78 -29.12 12.45
CA SER A 435 7.29 -30.47 12.20
C SER A 435 8.00 -30.98 13.45
N GLY A 436 7.85 -32.28 13.71
CA GLY A 436 8.41 -32.96 14.88
C GLY A 436 7.46 -32.86 16.09
N ALA A 437 8.04 -32.79 17.29
CA ALA A 437 7.24 -32.61 18.50
C ALA A 437 6.70 -31.16 18.61
N PRO A 438 5.51 -30.94 19.20
CA PRO A 438 4.97 -29.63 19.54
C PRO A 438 5.97 -28.66 20.20
N SER A 439 6.78 -29.17 21.15
CA SER A 439 7.83 -28.43 21.85
C SER A 439 9.23 -28.63 21.25
N GLY A 440 9.32 -29.32 20.11
CA GLY A 440 10.56 -29.62 19.40
C GLY A 440 11.28 -28.33 18.97
N ASP A 441 12.55 -28.24 19.32
CA ASP A 441 13.45 -27.08 19.17
C ASP A 441 13.00 -25.77 19.87
N CYS A 442 11.85 -25.73 20.56
CA CYS A 442 11.34 -24.54 21.25
C CYS A 442 10.95 -24.77 22.72
N SER A 443 11.56 -25.76 23.38
CA SER A 443 11.27 -26.13 24.77
C SER A 443 12.04 -25.34 25.84
N SER A 444 13.01 -24.50 25.45
CA SER A 444 13.84 -23.74 26.38
C SER A 444 14.22 -22.37 25.84
N SER A 445 13.90 -21.33 26.60
CA SER A 445 14.21 -19.92 26.34
C SER A 445 13.88 -19.11 27.61
N THR A 446 14.57 -18.00 27.85
CA THR A 446 14.18 -17.02 28.89
C THR A 446 12.88 -16.30 28.54
N GLY A 447 12.54 -16.28 27.25
CA GLY A 447 11.37 -15.63 26.68
C GLY A 447 11.45 -14.12 26.66
N GLN A 448 10.37 -13.54 26.16
CA GLN A 448 10.08 -12.11 26.22
C GLN A 448 8.57 -11.98 26.42
N ILE A 449 8.15 -10.94 27.12
CA ILE A 449 6.76 -10.50 27.15
C ILE A 449 6.72 -9.01 26.78
N TYR A 450 5.80 -8.68 25.89
CA TYR A 450 5.58 -7.32 25.39
C TYR A 450 4.36 -6.72 26.09
N VAL A 451 4.34 -5.39 26.29
CA VAL A 451 3.15 -4.70 26.83
C VAL A 451 2.87 -3.39 26.13
N ARG A 452 1.58 -3.08 25.96
CA ARG A 452 1.08 -1.77 25.55
C ARG A 452 -0.20 -1.44 26.30
N GLY A 453 -0.36 -0.20 26.75
CA GLY A 453 -1.50 0.25 27.55
C GLY A 453 -2.29 1.40 26.91
N GLY A 454 -3.62 1.32 26.96
CA GLY A 454 -4.50 2.30 26.30
C GLY A 454 -5.89 2.37 26.92
N SER A 455 -6.54 3.53 26.77
CA SER A 455 -7.92 3.72 27.22
C SER A 455 -8.92 3.23 26.18
N HIS A 456 -9.96 2.53 26.62
CA HIS A 456 -11.12 2.20 25.81
C HIS A 456 -12.39 2.26 26.68
N GLY A 457 -13.40 2.99 26.22
CA GLY A 457 -14.57 3.31 27.05
C GLY A 457 -14.16 4.00 28.36
N ASN A 458 -14.64 3.47 29.48
CA ASN A 458 -14.34 3.98 30.83
C ASN A 458 -13.11 3.30 31.49
N TYR A 459 -12.42 2.40 30.79
CA TYR A 459 -11.38 1.55 31.36
C TYR A 459 -10.02 1.77 30.71
N TYR A 460 -8.96 1.32 31.38
CA TYR A 460 -7.60 1.28 30.85
C TYR A 460 -7.17 -0.18 30.65
N GLY A 461 -6.96 -0.58 29.41
CA GLY A 461 -6.53 -1.93 29.06
C GLY A 461 -5.01 -2.02 28.97
N LEU A 462 -4.42 -3.02 29.63
CA LEU A 462 -3.04 -3.43 29.47
C LEU A 462 -2.99 -4.72 28.65
N MET A 463 -2.54 -4.63 27.41
CA MET A 463 -2.34 -5.81 26.59
C MET A 463 -0.91 -6.32 26.78
N TYR A 464 -0.78 -7.51 27.36
CA TYR A 464 0.46 -8.26 27.41
C TYR A 464 0.45 -9.34 26.33
N SER A 465 1.61 -9.65 25.76
CA SER A 465 1.69 -10.64 24.69
C SER A 465 3.04 -11.36 24.65
N TRP A 466 2.99 -12.63 24.24
CA TRP A 466 4.12 -13.53 24.06
C TRP A 466 4.20 -13.98 22.61
N TYR A 467 5.42 -14.25 22.15
CA TYR A 467 5.67 -14.86 20.85
C TYR A 467 6.25 -16.26 21.03
N MET A 468 5.73 -17.21 20.27
CA MET A 468 6.19 -18.59 20.22
C MET A 468 6.70 -18.90 18.80
N PRO A 469 7.82 -19.65 18.62
CA PRO A 469 8.38 -19.89 17.29
C PRO A 469 7.46 -20.64 16.31
N LYS A 470 6.51 -21.44 16.82
CA LYS A 470 5.49 -22.18 16.04
C LYS A 470 4.27 -22.45 16.93
N ASP A 471 3.12 -22.56 16.30
CA ASP A 471 1.98 -23.31 16.81
C ASP A 471 2.01 -24.70 16.17
N GLU A 472 2.05 -25.75 16.99
CA GLU A 472 2.01 -27.13 16.50
C GLU A 472 1.32 -28.03 17.55
N PRO A 473 -0.01 -28.27 17.46
CA PRO A 473 -0.69 -29.19 18.38
C PRO A 473 -0.33 -30.67 18.11
N SER A 474 0.20 -31.00 16.92
CA SER A 474 0.65 -32.33 16.51
C SER A 474 1.58 -32.23 15.29
N ASP A 475 2.50 -33.18 15.10
CA ASP A 475 3.47 -33.21 14.01
C ASP A 475 2.87 -32.85 12.64
N GLY A 476 3.35 -31.76 12.05
CA GLY A 476 2.97 -31.27 10.73
C GLY A 476 1.63 -30.52 10.65
N LEU A 477 0.94 -30.30 11.78
CA LEU A 477 -0.29 -29.50 11.90
C LEU A 477 0.00 -28.17 12.63
N GLY A 478 -0.78 -27.13 12.35
CA GLY A 478 -0.59 -25.78 12.92
C GLY A 478 0.08 -24.78 11.96
N HIS A 479 1.04 -23.99 12.44
CA HIS A 479 1.76 -22.97 11.67
C HIS A 479 3.12 -22.55 12.26
N ARG A 480 3.96 -21.95 11.40
CA ARG A 480 5.15 -21.20 11.83
C ARG A 480 4.69 -19.89 12.47
N HIS A 481 5.40 -19.48 13.53
CA HIS A 481 5.09 -18.36 14.41
C HIS A 481 3.77 -18.53 15.16
N ASP A 482 3.72 -17.95 16.35
CA ASP A 482 2.50 -17.79 17.12
C ASP A 482 2.61 -16.53 18.02
N TRP A 483 1.47 -15.89 18.26
CA TRP A 483 1.33 -14.61 18.97
C TRP A 483 0.06 -14.63 19.81
N GLU A 484 0.23 -14.91 21.10
CA GLU A 484 -0.86 -14.97 22.08
C GLU A 484 -0.67 -13.88 23.15
N GLY A 485 -1.66 -13.67 24.01
CA GLY A 485 -1.65 -12.59 24.99
C GLY A 485 -2.81 -12.58 25.97
N VAL A 486 -2.86 -11.48 26.73
CA VAL A 486 -3.93 -11.19 27.69
C VAL A 486 -4.15 -9.69 27.77
N ILE A 487 -5.41 -9.25 27.74
CA ILE A 487 -5.80 -7.89 28.11
C ILE A 487 -6.22 -7.90 29.58
N VAL A 488 -5.55 -7.10 30.40
CA VAL A 488 -5.91 -6.84 31.80
C VAL A 488 -6.60 -5.49 31.86
N TRP A 489 -7.89 -5.49 32.16
CA TRP A 489 -8.69 -4.26 32.25
C TRP A 489 -8.62 -3.66 33.64
N LEU A 490 -8.34 -2.36 33.71
CA LEU A 490 -8.20 -1.60 34.94
C LEU A 490 -9.27 -0.50 35.04
N SER A 491 -9.79 -0.30 36.25
CA SER A 491 -10.68 0.84 36.56
C SER A 491 -9.97 2.20 36.49
N GLN A 492 -8.67 2.23 36.74
CA GLN A 492 -7.83 3.42 36.77
C GLN A 492 -6.45 3.13 36.18
N SER A 493 -5.97 4.00 35.30
CA SER A 493 -4.66 3.88 34.63
C SER A 493 -3.44 4.14 35.53
N THR A 494 -3.66 4.50 36.79
CA THR A 494 -2.61 4.96 37.73
C THR A 494 -2.53 4.16 39.04
N SER A 495 -3.48 3.27 39.31
CA SER A 495 -3.51 2.45 40.52
C SER A 495 -2.76 1.15 40.31
N THR A 496 -2.09 0.66 41.36
CA THR A 496 -1.40 -0.64 41.40
C THR A 496 -2.03 -1.58 42.44
N SER A 497 -3.31 -1.40 42.78
CA SER A 497 -4.06 -2.30 43.67
C SER A 497 -4.57 -3.53 42.91
N ALA A 498 -4.66 -4.69 43.57
CA ALA A 498 -5.34 -5.87 43.00
C ALA A 498 -6.81 -5.57 42.67
N SER A 499 -7.48 -4.77 43.51
CA SER A 499 -8.88 -4.33 43.33
C SER A 499 -9.10 -3.38 42.16
N ASN A 500 -8.05 -2.99 41.42
CA ASN A 500 -8.16 -2.17 40.22
C ASN A 500 -8.49 -3.02 38.98
N VAL A 501 -8.17 -4.32 39.00
CA VAL A 501 -8.45 -5.25 37.90
C VAL A 501 -9.95 -5.52 37.87
N VAL A 502 -10.61 -5.14 36.77
CA VAL A 502 -12.06 -5.31 36.58
C VAL A 502 -12.39 -6.50 35.67
N ALA A 503 -11.47 -6.87 34.78
CA ALA A 503 -11.56 -8.09 33.97
C ALA A 503 -10.17 -8.53 33.48
N VAL A 504 -10.07 -9.81 33.14
CA VAL A 504 -8.90 -10.42 32.48
C VAL A 504 -9.40 -11.20 31.28
N CYS A 505 -8.86 -10.90 30.10
CA CYS A 505 -9.24 -11.52 28.83
C CYS A 505 -8.02 -12.15 28.16
N PRO A 506 -7.77 -13.45 28.31
CA PRO A 506 -6.77 -14.17 27.51
C PRO A 506 -7.22 -14.27 26.05
N SER A 507 -6.29 -14.31 25.10
CA SER A 507 -6.61 -14.54 23.69
C SER A 507 -6.96 -16.00 23.41
N ALA A 508 -7.89 -16.20 22.47
CA ALA A 508 -8.33 -17.52 22.01
C ALA A 508 -8.76 -17.44 20.53
N HIS A 509 -7.98 -18.02 19.62
CA HIS A 509 -8.28 -18.15 18.19
C HIS A 509 -8.73 -16.86 17.49
N GLY A 510 -8.04 -15.75 17.78
CA GLY A 510 -8.36 -14.41 17.24
C GLY A 510 -9.48 -13.66 17.97
N GLY A 511 -10.06 -14.24 19.02
CA GLY A 511 -10.94 -13.59 19.98
C GLY A 511 -10.29 -13.42 21.36
N TRP A 512 -11.09 -12.95 22.33
CA TRP A 512 -10.69 -12.67 23.71
C TRP A 512 -11.72 -13.26 24.69
N ASP A 513 -11.30 -14.21 25.54
CA ASP A 513 -12.18 -14.89 26.51
C ASP A 513 -12.23 -14.12 27.84
N CYS A 514 -13.03 -13.06 27.87
CA CYS A 514 -13.09 -12.15 29.02
C CYS A 514 -13.81 -12.73 30.24
N SER A 515 -13.20 -12.56 31.43
CA SER A 515 -13.83 -12.86 32.71
C SER A 515 -13.67 -11.74 33.74
N THR A 516 -14.73 -11.47 34.51
CA THR A 516 -14.77 -10.49 35.60
C THR A 516 -14.56 -11.11 37.00
N ASP A 517 -14.69 -12.42 37.13
CA ASP A 517 -14.70 -13.14 38.43
C ASP A 517 -13.95 -14.49 38.42
N GLY A 518 -13.68 -15.07 37.24
CA GLY A 518 -13.04 -16.37 37.07
C GLY A 518 -11.50 -16.35 36.99
N PHE A 519 -10.87 -15.18 37.06
CA PHE A 519 -9.41 -15.05 37.01
C PHE A 519 -8.75 -15.14 38.39
N THR A 520 -7.54 -15.71 38.46
CA THR A 520 -6.74 -15.76 39.69
C THR A 520 -5.63 -14.73 39.64
N LEU A 521 -5.43 -13.98 40.75
CA LEU A 521 -4.30 -13.08 40.93
C LEU A 521 -3.31 -13.61 41.99
N SER A 522 -2.02 -13.55 41.70
CA SER A 522 -0.95 -13.68 42.70
C SER A 522 -0.52 -12.28 43.14
N GLY A 523 -1.22 -11.71 44.13
CA GLY A 523 -1.13 -10.29 44.44
C GLY A 523 -1.87 -9.47 43.39
N THR A 524 -1.14 -8.77 42.53
CA THR A 524 -1.68 -8.01 41.38
C THR A 524 -1.50 -8.74 40.04
N THR A 525 -0.65 -9.78 39.99
CA THR A 525 -0.27 -10.52 38.78
C THR A 525 -1.35 -11.53 38.37
N PRO A 526 -1.95 -11.44 37.17
CA PRO A 526 -2.83 -12.47 36.64
C PRO A 526 -2.08 -13.78 36.34
N LEU A 527 -2.73 -14.90 36.59
CA LEU A 527 -2.22 -16.23 36.28
C LEU A 527 -2.81 -16.73 34.96
N ILE A 528 -1.96 -16.84 33.93
CA ILE A 528 -2.34 -17.22 32.57
C ILE A 528 -1.63 -18.52 32.19
N LYS A 529 -2.33 -19.38 31.46
CA LYS A 529 -1.75 -20.57 30.80
C LYS A 529 -1.73 -20.38 29.28
N TYR A 530 -0.80 -21.09 28.63
CA TYR A 530 -0.78 -21.29 27.18
C TYR A 530 -0.91 -22.79 26.91
N TYR A 531 -1.88 -23.18 26.08
CA TYR A 531 -2.21 -24.58 25.84
C TYR A 531 -3.03 -24.80 24.55
N SER A 532 -2.81 -25.93 23.89
CA SER A 532 -3.80 -26.54 22.99
C SER A 532 -4.73 -27.47 23.82
N PRO A 533 -6.06 -27.30 23.77
CA PRO A 533 -7.01 -28.02 24.64
C PRO A 533 -7.23 -29.48 24.25
N ILE A 534 -7.61 -29.73 22.99
CA ILE A 534 -7.94 -31.04 22.43
C ILE A 534 -7.63 -31.00 20.93
N TRP A 535 -7.01 -32.04 20.39
CA TRP A 535 -6.82 -32.19 18.94
C TRP A 535 -8.16 -32.09 18.17
N PRO A 536 -8.25 -31.37 17.03
CA PRO A 536 -7.18 -30.71 16.28
C PRO A 536 -7.14 -29.18 16.48
N ILE A 537 -7.44 -28.69 17.69
CA ILE A 537 -7.46 -27.26 17.99
C ILE A 537 -6.01 -26.77 18.18
N ASP A 538 -5.69 -25.64 17.54
CA ASP A 538 -4.41 -24.91 17.66
C ASP A 538 -4.24 -24.36 19.12
N HIS A 539 -3.11 -23.71 19.45
CA HIS A 539 -2.91 -23.19 20.81
C HIS A 539 -3.76 -21.94 21.09
N GLN A 540 -3.91 -21.62 22.38
CA GLN A 540 -4.55 -20.42 22.88
C GLN A 540 -4.06 -20.10 24.30
N CYS A 541 -4.26 -18.85 24.73
CA CYS A 541 -4.16 -18.48 26.14
C CYS A 541 -5.44 -18.85 26.93
N GLY A 542 -5.34 -18.84 28.26
CA GLY A 542 -6.48 -19.09 29.15
C GLY A 542 -6.19 -18.79 30.61
N LEU A 543 -7.24 -18.76 31.44
CA LEU A 543 -7.11 -18.56 32.88
C LEU A 543 -6.64 -19.83 33.59
N THR A 544 -5.84 -19.69 34.64
CA THR A 544 -5.35 -20.80 35.47
C THR A 544 -5.20 -20.38 36.93
N SER A 545 -5.09 -21.35 37.83
CA SER A 545 -4.65 -21.15 39.22
C SER A 545 -3.19 -21.58 39.44
N THR A 546 -2.57 -22.23 38.45
CA THR A 546 -1.14 -22.56 38.46
C THR A 546 -0.31 -21.30 38.29
N LYS A 547 0.68 -21.08 39.17
CA LYS A 547 1.61 -19.95 39.00
C LYS A 547 2.74 -20.32 38.04
N GLY A 548 2.69 -19.73 36.85
CA GLY A 548 3.73 -19.86 35.83
C GLY A 548 4.96 -18.99 36.07
N GLY A 549 5.79 -18.84 35.03
CA GLY A 549 6.99 -18.02 35.03
C GLY A 549 6.77 -16.58 34.57
N PHE A 550 7.63 -15.66 35.02
CA PHE A 550 7.79 -14.34 34.41
C PHE A 550 8.83 -14.39 33.27
N GLN A 551 8.66 -13.50 32.30
CA GLN A 551 9.63 -13.21 31.24
C GLN A 551 10.07 -11.74 31.36
N PRO A 552 11.22 -11.33 30.81
CA PRO A 552 11.60 -9.92 30.76
C PRO A 552 10.53 -9.08 30.03
N LEU A 553 9.96 -8.10 30.73
CA LEU A 553 8.91 -7.23 30.18
C LEU A 553 9.51 -6.07 29.39
N ILE A 554 9.10 -5.91 28.13
CA ILE A 554 9.45 -4.77 27.30
C ILE A 554 8.19 -4.01 26.87
N ALA A 555 8.07 -2.75 27.29
CA ALA A 555 6.95 -1.91 26.88
C ALA A 555 7.12 -1.43 25.43
N TRP A 556 6.01 -1.29 24.70
CA TRP A 556 5.98 -0.75 23.34
C TRP A 556 6.71 0.60 23.24
N GLU A 557 6.43 1.51 24.17
CA GLU A 557 7.02 2.85 24.24
C GLU A 557 8.51 2.84 24.66
N SER A 558 9.02 1.69 25.13
CA SER A 558 10.42 1.47 25.52
C SER A 558 11.22 0.67 24.49
N LEU A 559 10.57 0.08 23.47
CA LEU A 559 11.25 -0.53 22.34
C LEU A 559 12.02 0.54 21.54
N PRO A 560 13.24 0.24 21.05
CA PRO A 560 13.86 1.05 20.02
C PRO A 560 12.94 1.17 18.81
N ALA A 561 12.92 2.33 18.14
CA ALA A 561 12.14 2.54 16.91
C ALA A 561 12.43 1.49 15.83
N ALA A 562 13.62 0.88 15.86
CA ALA A 562 13.96 -0.26 15.03
C ALA A 562 13.07 -1.49 15.32
N ALA A 563 12.91 -1.84 16.59
CA ALA A 563 12.11 -2.98 17.04
C ALA A 563 10.60 -2.72 16.91
N GLN A 564 10.13 -1.51 17.24
CA GLN A 564 8.74 -1.08 17.00
C GLN A 564 8.35 -1.27 15.53
N ASN A 565 9.12 -0.69 14.61
CA ASN A 565 8.87 -0.83 13.18
C ASN A 565 8.91 -2.30 12.75
N ALA A 566 9.85 -3.09 13.27
CA ALA A 566 9.96 -4.50 12.90
C ALA A 566 8.74 -5.32 13.35
N LEU A 567 8.16 -5.04 14.52
CA LEU A 567 6.88 -5.63 14.96
C LEU A 567 5.67 -5.10 14.18
N GLU A 568 5.72 -3.85 13.70
CA GLU A 568 4.65 -3.27 12.86
C GLU A 568 4.62 -3.86 11.44
N THR A 569 5.78 -4.31 10.92
CA THR A 569 5.96 -4.60 9.48
C THR A 569 6.44 -6.02 9.14
N THR A 570 6.77 -6.85 10.13
CA THR A 570 7.14 -8.25 9.88
C THR A 570 5.89 -9.10 9.70
N ASP A 571 5.84 -9.81 8.58
CA ASP A 571 4.87 -10.88 8.34
C ASP A 571 5.25 -12.11 9.18
N PHE A 572 4.42 -12.41 10.19
CA PHE A 572 4.51 -13.62 11.02
C PHE A 572 3.54 -14.73 10.53
N GLY A 573 3.15 -14.70 9.25
CA GLY A 573 2.44 -15.79 8.56
C GLY A 573 0.98 -15.90 8.95
N LYS A 574 0.65 -16.86 9.84
CA LYS A 574 -0.71 -16.97 10.42
C LYS A 574 -0.83 -16.24 11.77
N ALA A 575 0.28 -15.90 12.40
CA ALA A 575 0.32 -15.23 13.68
C ALA A 575 0.41 -13.71 13.48
N ASP A 576 -0.23 -12.96 14.38
CA ASP A 576 -0.42 -11.51 14.23
C ASP A 576 -0.04 -10.78 15.53
N VAL A 577 0.85 -9.78 15.45
CA VAL A 577 1.25 -8.98 16.62
C VAL A 577 0.05 -8.21 17.18
N PRO A 578 -0.49 -8.54 18.39
CA PRO A 578 -1.81 -8.04 18.78
C PRO A 578 -1.79 -6.59 19.28
N PHE A 579 -0.61 -6.08 19.65
CA PHE A 579 -0.39 -4.75 20.24
C PHE A 579 0.28 -3.73 19.28
N ASN A 580 0.43 -4.07 18.00
CA ASN A 580 0.91 -3.12 16.98
C ASN A 580 -0.14 -2.02 16.69
N ASP A 581 0.23 -0.95 15.98
CA ASP A 581 -0.64 0.21 15.75
C ASP A 581 -1.93 -0.18 15.01
N ALA A 582 -1.84 -1.12 14.05
CA ALA A 582 -2.99 -1.59 13.28
C ALA A 582 -4.03 -2.39 14.10
N ARG A 583 -3.62 -3.05 15.19
CA ARG A 583 -4.46 -4.04 15.91
C ARG A 583 -4.79 -3.66 17.35
N PHE A 584 -3.95 -2.90 18.03
CA PHE A 584 -4.08 -2.63 19.47
C PHE A 584 -5.48 -2.11 19.85
N ASN A 585 -5.95 -1.04 19.20
CA ASN A 585 -7.26 -0.46 19.50
C ASN A 585 -8.44 -1.37 19.12
N ASN A 586 -8.31 -2.18 18.06
CA ASN A 586 -9.35 -3.11 17.62
C ASN A 586 -9.47 -4.32 18.56
N ASN A 587 -8.36 -4.79 19.10
CA ASN A 587 -8.31 -5.82 20.12
C ASN A 587 -8.89 -5.33 21.46
N LEU A 588 -8.54 -4.10 21.88
CA LEU A 588 -9.19 -3.46 23.03
C LEU A 588 -10.71 -3.31 22.82
N ALA A 589 -11.18 -3.00 21.61
CA ALA A 589 -12.60 -2.91 21.29
C ALA A 589 -13.32 -4.25 21.23
N SER A 590 -12.61 -5.34 20.92
CA SER A 590 -13.17 -6.70 20.82
C SER A 590 -13.19 -7.44 22.16
N ALA A 591 -12.36 -7.03 23.13
CA ALA A 591 -12.26 -7.63 24.46
C ALA A 591 -13.29 -7.06 25.45
N THR A 592 -14.58 -7.17 25.12
CA THR A 592 -15.71 -6.70 25.93
C THR A 592 -16.09 -7.68 27.04
N PHE A 593 -16.52 -7.15 28.19
CA PHE A 593 -16.88 -7.89 29.41
C PHE A 593 -18.05 -7.23 30.16
#